data_AF-A0A352AZY4-F1
#
_entry.id   AF-A0A352AZY4-F1
#
_cell.length_a   1.000
_cell.length_b   1.000
_cell.length_c   1.000
_cell.angle_alpha   90.00
_cell.angle_beta   90.00
_cell.angle_gamma   90.00
#
_symmetry.space_group_name_H-M   'P 1'
#
loop_
_entity.id
_entity.type
_entity.pdbx_description
1 polymer ?
#
loop_
_entity_poly.entity_id
_entity_poly.type
_entity_poly.pdbx_seq_one_letter_code
_entity_poly.pdbx_strand_id
1 'polypeptide(L)'
;LGEAFRWSPSSSNQQPWHVVILRSGTSLFDEISESGLGGFNQAWAPKSSAYAVLLADQLFEGKPRNQAATFFDVGLAASQLVTQTEAMGLRAHYMGGINPEAVAKTVGTKDQDVICVIAIGKQGTLENQSAELVEREQLERTRKEPGEVYSIDSKAN
;
A
#
# COMPACT_ATOMS: atom_id res chain seq x y z
N LEU A 1 5.85 10.23 -7.26
CA LEU A 1 4.98 9.27 -6.55
C LEU A 1 3.53 9.74 -6.55
N GLY A 2 3.22 10.87 -5.90
CA GLY A 2 1.86 11.44 -5.90
C GLY A 2 1.27 11.68 -7.29
N GLU A 3 2.05 12.23 -8.24
CA GLU A 3 1.56 12.43 -9.62
C GLU A 3 1.23 11.13 -10.36
N ALA A 4 2.03 10.07 -10.19
CA ALA A 4 1.71 8.76 -10.78
C ALA A 4 0.44 8.16 -10.16
N PHE A 5 0.26 8.30 -8.85
CA PHE A 5 -0.97 7.91 -8.17
C PHE A 5 -2.19 8.68 -8.71
N ARG A 6 -2.07 10.01 -8.83
CA ARG A 6 -3.15 10.91 -9.26
C ARG A 6 -3.60 10.64 -10.70
N TRP A 7 -2.69 10.27 -11.60
CA TRP A 7 -2.97 10.01 -13.01
C TRP A 7 -3.60 8.63 -13.29
N SER A 8 -3.90 7.86 -12.25
CA SER A 8 -4.52 6.56 -12.42
C SER A 8 -5.96 6.66 -12.93
N PRO A 9 -6.44 5.68 -13.72
CA PRO A 9 -7.82 5.66 -14.19
C PRO A 9 -8.78 5.27 -13.07
N SER A 10 -10.01 5.80 -13.14
CA SER A 10 -11.10 5.46 -12.21
C SER A 10 -12.45 5.43 -12.93
N SER A 11 -13.40 4.70 -12.36
CA SER A 11 -14.78 4.69 -12.85
C SER A 11 -15.35 6.11 -12.91
N SER A 12 -15.84 6.51 -14.09
CA SER A 12 -16.38 7.85 -14.35
C SER A 12 -15.44 9.00 -13.96
N ASN A 13 -14.12 8.75 -13.94
CA ASN A 13 -13.09 9.69 -13.48
C ASN A 13 -13.34 10.26 -12.07
N GLN A 14 -14.01 9.50 -11.19
CA GLN A 14 -14.39 9.98 -9.86
C GLN A 14 -13.21 10.02 -8.87
N GLN A 15 -12.11 9.33 -9.15
CA GLN A 15 -10.84 9.38 -8.40
C GLN A 15 -11.05 9.23 -6.88
N PRO A 16 -11.66 8.13 -6.40
CA PRO A 16 -12.19 8.02 -5.04
C PRO A 16 -11.12 7.66 -4.01
N TRP A 17 -9.93 8.22 -4.18
CA TRP A 17 -8.73 7.85 -3.46
C TRP A 17 -8.07 9.07 -2.84
N HIS A 18 -7.36 8.82 -1.75
CA HIS A 18 -6.39 9.75 -1.21
C HIS A 18 -5.14 8.98 -0.80
N VAL A 19 -3.98 9.64 -0.86
CA VAL A 19 -2.74 9.08 -0.36
C VAL A 19 -2.05 10.08 0.55
N VAL A 20 -1.79 9.66 1.79
CA VAL A 20 -1.00 10.45 2.73
C VAL A 20 0.43 9.92 2.70
N ILE A 21 1.36 10.73 2.18
CA ILE A 21 2.78 10.37 2.11
C ILE A 21 3.50 10.94 3.34
N LEU A 22 3.98 10.07 4.21
CA LEU A 22 4.67 10.39 5.45
C LEU A 22 6.15 10.11 5.29
N ARG A 23 7.02 11.09 5.52
CA ARG A 23 8.48 10.92 5.41
C ARG A 23 9.05 10.45 6.74
N SER A 24 10.07 9.61 6.70
CA SER A 24 10.82 9.18 7.89
C SER A 24 11.31 10.37 8.71
N GLY A 25 11.26 10.27 10.04
CA GLY A 25 11.66 11.35 10.96
C GLY A 25 10.61 12.44 11.14
N THR A 26 9.36 12.17 10.75
CA THR A 26 8.21 13.02 11.08
C THR A 26 7.36 12.33 12.14
N SER A 27 6.70 13.10 13.01
CA SER A 27 5.87 12.55 14.09
C SER A 27 4.78 11.60 13.59
N LEU A 28 4.16 11.91 12.44
CA LEU A 28 3.14 11.04 11.84
C LEU A 28 3.72 9.71 11.35
N PHE A 29 4.94 9.71 10.80
CA PHE A 29 5.61 8.47 10.40
C PHE A 29 5.95 7.60 11.62
N ASP A 30 6.42 8.23 12.69
CA ASP A 30 6.78 7.54 13.93
C ASP A 30 5.53 6.94 14.59
N GLU A 31 4.43 7.70 14.66
CA GLU A 31 3.15 7.22 15.21
C GLU A 31 2.57 6.03 14.43
N ILE A 32 2.65 6.06 13.09
CA ILE A 32 2.29 4.89 12.26
C ILE A 32 3.21 3.70 12.55
N SER A 33 4.52 3.93 12.66
CA SER A 33 5.49 2.85 12.94
C SER A 33 5.23 2.17 14.28
N GLU A 34 4.89 2.94 15.31
CA GLU A 34 4.68 2.47 16.68
C GLU A 34 3.32 1.81 16.90
N SER A 35 2.26 2.35 16.30
CA SER A 35 0.88 1.97 16.63
C SER A 35 0.04 1.53 15.43
N GLY A 36 0.42 1.93 14.23
CA GLY A 36 -0.34 1.69 13.00
C GLY A 36 0.04 0.40 12.28
N LEU A 37 1.28 -0.07 12.40
CA LEU A 37 1.73 -1.32 11.78
C LEU A 37 1.38 -2.52 12.67
N GLY A 38 1.14 -3.69 12.06
CA GLY A 38 0.83 -4.93 12.78
C GLY A 38 1.73 -6.09 12.40
N GLY A 39 1.88 -7.05 13.33
CA GLY A 39 2.66 -8.27 13.13
C GLY A 39 4.11 -7.98 12.72
N PHE A 40 4.62 -8.77 11.77
CA PHE A 40 6.01 -8.68 11.34
C PHE A 40 6.37 -7.37 10.61
N ASN A 41 5.39 -6.56 10.18
CA ASN A 41 5.65 -5.28 9.52
C ASN A 41 6.44 -4.30 10.40
N GLN A 42 6.18 -4.30 11.71
CA GLN A 42 6.88 -3.44 12.68
C GLN A 42 8.39 -3.73 12.76
N ALA A 43 8.84 -4.94 12.41
CA ALA A 43 10.24 -5.33 12.56
C ALA A 43 11.17 -4.68 11.51
N TRP A 44 10.63 -4.24 10.36
CA TRP A 44 11.43 -3.78 9.23
C TRP A 44 10.97 -2.46 8.62
N ALA A 45 9.66 -2.21 8.58
CA ALA A 45 9.10 -1.05 7.91
C ALA A 45 9.55 0.30 8.51
N PRO A 46 9.82 0.44 9.83
CA PRO A 46 10.34 1.69 10.41
C PRO A 46 11.71 2.14 9.84
N LYS A 47 12.46 1.23 9.20
CA LYS A 47 13.73 1.56 8.51
C LYS A 47 13.52 2.16 7.11
N SER A 48 12.27 2.23 6.63
CA SER A 48 11.94 2.82 5.33
C SER A 48 12.07 4.34 5.32
N SER A 49 12.14 4.94 4.14
CA SER A 49 12.28 6.39 3.97
C SER A 49 10.94 7.13 3.98
N ALA A 50 9.84 6.43 3.68
CA ALA A 50 8.50 6.98 3.71
C ALA A 50 7.44 5.88 3.80
N TYR A 51 6.26 6.27 4.28
CA TYR A 51 5.02 5.52 4.11
C TYR A 51 4.07 6.24 3.14
N ALA A 52 3.33 5.47 2.36
CA ALA A 52 2.14 5.94 1.66
C ALA A 52 0.92 5.24 2.26
N VAL A 53 0.08 5.98 2.98
CA VAL A 53 -1.19 5.48 3.53
C VAL A 53 -2.27 5.64 2.47
N LEU A 54 -2.85 4.53 2.02
CA LEU A 54 -3.88 4.54 0.99
C LEU A 54 -5.27 4.58 1.62
N LEU A 55 -6.05 5.57 1.18
CA LEU A 55 -7.39 5.83 1.66
C LEU A 55 -8.38 5.73 0.50
N ALA A 56 -9.56 5.20 0.80
CA ALA A 56 -10.65 5.03 -0.13
C ALA A 56 -11.90 5.77 0.37
N ASP A 57 -12.45 6.66 -0.43
CA ASP A 57 -13.63 7.43 -0.01
C ASP A 57 -14.84 6.51 0.21
N GLN A 58 -15.51 6.67 1.35
CA GLN A 58 -16.74 5.95 1.65
C GLN A 58 -17.96 6.61 0.99
N LEU A 59 -17.88 7.91 0.70
CA LEU A 59 -18.99 8.73 0.22
C LEU A 59 -18.67 9.40 -1.12
N PHE A 60 -19.70 9.61 -1.93
CA PHE A 60 -19.70 10.49 -3.09
C PHE A 60 -20.97 11.33 -3.06
N GLU A 61 -20.81 12.67 -3.01
CA GLU A 61 -21.94 13.60 -2.87
C GLU A 61 -22.88 13.26 -1.70
N GLY A 62 -22.30 12.84 -0.57
CA GLY A 62 -23.04 12.47 0.65
C GLY A 62 -23.75 11.12 0.59
N LYS A 63 -23.56 10.32 -0.48
CA LYS A 63 -24.12 8.97 -0.61
C LYS A 63 -23.03 7.90 -0.50
N PRO A 64 -23.34 6.72 0.08
CA PRO A 64 -22.40 5.61 0.12
C PRO A 64 -21.90 5.21 -1.27
N ARG A 65 -20.60 4.97 -1.39
CA ARG A 65 -19.97 4.41 -2.58
C ARG A 65 -20.13 2.90 -2.62
N ASN A 66 -20.04 2.31 -3.82
CA ASN A 66 -19.83 0.87 -3.93
C ASN A 66 -18.39 0.54 -3.52
N GLN A 67 -18.25 -0.18 -2.40
CA GLN A 67 -16.95 -0.49 -1.82
C GLN A 67 -16.02 -1.23 -2.78
N ALA A 68 -16.52 -2.27 -3.46
CA ALA A 68 -15.69 -3.07 -4.37
C ALA A 68 -15.14 -2.25 -5.55
N ALA A 69 -15.98 -1.41 -6.16
CA ALA A 69 -15.55 -0.51 -7.23
C ALA A 69 -14.54 0.54 -6.73
N THR A 70 -14.79 1.16 -5.58
CA THR A 70 -13.86 2.12 -4.97
C THR A 70 -12.50 1.48 -4.68
N PHE A 71 -12.49 0.28 -4.09
CA PHE A 71 -11.24 -0.40 -3.71
C PHE A 71 -10.45 -0.84 -4.94
N PHE A 72 -11.14 -1.25 -6.01
CA PHE A 72 -10.50 -1.53 -7.30
C PHE A 72 -9.80 -0.30 -7.86
N ASP A 73 -10.49 0.85 -7.89
CA ASP A 73 -9.92 2.13 -8.34
C ASP A 73 -8.68 2.52 -7.50
N VAL A 74 -8.76 2.41 -6.18
CA VAL A 74 -7.62 2.68 -5.28
C VAL A 74 -6.46 1.70 -5.52
N GLY A 75 -6.76 0.44 -5.83
CA GLY A 75 -5.77 -0.57 -6.19
C GLY A 75 -5.01 -0.23 -7.49
N LEU A 76 -5.68 0.30 -8.50
CA LEU A 76 -5.05 0.81 -9.72
C LEU A 76 -4.10 1.97 -9.39
N ALA A 77 -4.58 2.93 -8.58
CA ALA A 77 -3.78 4.06 -8.12
C ALA A 77 -2.53 3.64 -7.35
N ALA A 78 -2.69 2.68 -6.44
CA ALA A 78 -1.59 2.09 -5.70
C ALA A 78 -0.54 1.45 -6.63
N SER A 79 -0.99 0.70 -7.63
CA SER A 79 -0.11 0.01 -8.57
C SER A 79 0.74 0.98 -9.40
N GLN A 80 0.17 2.11 -9.83
CA GLN A 80 0.94 3.16 -10.52
C GLN A 80 1.96 3.83 -9.59
N LEU A 81 1.59 4.10 -8.33
CA LEU A 81 2.54 4.62 -7.33
C LEU A 81 3.72 3.68 -7.12
N VAL A 82 3.46 2.38 -6.98
CA VAL A 82 4.51 1.36 -6.80
C VAL A 82 5.38 1.21 -8.03
N THR A 83 4.76 1.15 -9.22
CA THR A 83 5.50 1.09 -10.49
C THR A 83 6.43 2.30 -10.65
N GLN A 84 5.94 3.50 -10.35
CA GLN A 84 6.77 4.71 -10.38
C GLN A 84 7.87 4.69 -9.31
N THR A 85 7.60 4.14 -8.13
CA THR A 85 8.60 4.01 -7.06
C THR A 85 9.77 3.13 -7.51
N GLU A 86 9.46 1.97 -8.08
CA GLU A 86 10.45 1.03 -8.63
C GLU A 86 11.21 1.63 -9.83
N ALA A 87 10.52 2.34 -10.72
CA ALA A 87 11.15 3.04 -11.84
C ALA A 87 12.15 4.13 -11.40
N MET A 88 12.02 4.66 -10.19
CA MET A 88 12.96 5.61 -9.59
C MET A 88 14.14 4.94 -8.87
N GLY A 89 14.27 3.61 -8.94
CA GLY A 89 15.30 2.84 -8.24
C GLY A 89 15.06 2.69 -6.73
N LEU A 90 13.82 2.91 -6.30
CA LEU A 90 13.37 2.66 -4.93
C LEU A 90 12.62 1.33 -4.85
N ARG A 91 12.34 0.87 -3.64
CA ARG A 91 11.55 -0.32 -3.35
C ARG A 91 10.23 0.10 -2.72
N ALA A 92 9.16 -0.61 -3.07
CA ALA A 92 7.87 -0.46 -2.41
C ALA A 92 7.36 -1.79 -1.86
N HIS A 93 6.76 -1.78 -0.67
CA HIS A 93 6.17 -2.97 -0.07
C HIS A 93 4.80 -2.66 0.53
N TYR A 94 3.76 -3.33 0.02
CA TYR A 94 2.39 -3.25 0.54
C TYR A 94 2.27 -3.91 1.91
N MET A 95 1.59 -3.27 2.85
CA MET A 95 1.34 -3.78 4.20
C MET A 95 -0.15 -3.69 4.52
N GLY A 96 -0.83 -4.83 4.46
CA GLY A 96 -2.22 -4.97 4.96
C GLY A 96 -2.29 -5.37 6.44
N GLY A 97 -1.20 -5.87 7.01
CA GLY A 97 -1.08 -6.11 8.45
C GLY A 97 -0.89 -4.79 9.19
N ILE A 98 -1.98 -4.07 9.42
CA ILE A 98 -2.04 -2.76 10.07
C ILE A 98 -3.15 -2.75 11.11
N ASN A 99 -3.12 -1.76 12.01
CA ASN A 99 -4.26 -1.36 12.83
C ASN A 99 -4.98 -0.20 12.12
N PRO A 100 -6.12 -0.45 11.42
CA PRO A 100 -6.78 0.58 10.62
C PRO A 100 -7.29 1.75 11.45
N GLU A 101 -7.73 1.50 12.69
CA GLU A 101 -8.23 2.55 13.59
C GLU A 101 -7.10 3.49 14.04
N ALA A 102 -5.96 2.93 14.42
CA ALA A 102 -4.77 3.72 14.76
C ALA A 102 -4.29 4.52 13.55
N VAL A 103 -4.17 3.90 12.37
CA VAL A 103 -3.77 4.60 11.14
C VAL A 103 -4.73 5.71 10.79
N ALA A 104 -6.04 5.44 10.83
CA ALA A 104 -7.10 6.41 10.56
C ALA A 104 -7.00 7.63 11.48
N LYS A 105 -6.79 7.40 12.78
CA LYS A 105 -6.59 8.44 13.78
C LYS A 105 -5.36 9.29 13.47
N THR A 106 -4.22 8.65 13.18
CA THR A 106 -2.96 9.35 12.91
C THR A 106 -3.06 10.24 11.67
N VAL A 107 -3.69 9.76 10.58
CA VAL A 107 -3.85 10.55 9.35
C VAL A 107 -5.08 11.45 9.34
N GLY A 108 -5.90 11.39 10.39
CA GLY A 108 -7.08 12.25 10.57
C GLY A 108 -8.20 12.01 9.57
N THR A 109 -8.37 10.77 9.10
CA THR A 109 -9.46 10.45 8.17
C THR A 109 -10.83 10.45 8.89
N LYS A 110 -11.89 10.72 8.12
CA LYS A 110 -13.28 10.79 8.62
C LYS A 110 -14.19 9.83 7.88
N ASP A 111 -14.32 10.03 6.57
CA ASP A 111 -15.23 9.29 5.70
C ASP A 111 -14.46 8.46 4.66
N GLN A 112 -13.34 7.86 5.08
CA GLN A 112 -12.50 7.04 4.20
C GLN A 112 -12.04 5.76 4.90
N ASP A 113 -12.03 4.67 4.15
CA ASP A 113 -11.45 3.41 4.59
C ASP A 113 -9.92 3.45 4.42
N VAL A 114 -9.21 2.99 5.44
CA VAL A 114 -7.76 2.72 5.33
C VAL A 114 -7.57 1.38 4.62
N ILE A 115 -7.00 1.41 3.42
CA ILE A 115 -6.80 0.21 2.59
C ILE A 115 -5.53 -0.54 3.00
N CYS A 116 -4.41 0.17 3.01
CA CYS A 116 -3.10 -0.37 3.39
C CYS A 116 -2.09 0.75 3.61
N VAL A 117 -0.93 0.39 4.15
CA VAL A 117 0.25 1.25 4.17
C VAL A 117 1.30 0.67 3.23
N ILE A 118 1.98 1.50 2.44
CA ILE A 118 3.08 1.08 1.57
C ILE A 118 4.38 1.67 2.12
N ALA A 119 5.33 0.81 2.47
CA ALA A 119 6.68 1.23 2.83
C ALA A 119 7.50 1.53 1.56
N ILE A 120 8.24 2.64 1.57
CA ILE A 120 9.02 3.13 0.43
C ILE A 120 10.43 3.47 0.90
N GLY A 121 11.45 2.98 0.20
CA GLY A 121 12.83 3.29 0.54
C GLY A 121 13.84 2.75 -0.47
N LYS A 122 15.13 2.93 -0.19
CA LYS A 122 16.18 2.19 -0.91
C LYS A 122 16.28 0.77 -0.37
N GLN A 123 16.72 -0.16 -1.21
CA GLN A 123 17.08 -1.50 -0.75
C GLN A 123 18.17 -1.38 0.33
N GLY A 124 17.90 -1.94 1.51
CA GLY A 124 18.86 -1.99 2.62
C GLY A 124 19.88 -3.12 2.47
N THR A 125 20.75 -3.25 3.46
CA THR A 125 21.66 -4.39 3.58
C THR A 125 21.08 -5.48 4.47
N LEU A 126 21.50 -6.73 4.23
CA LEU A 126 21.17 -7.87 5.09
C LEU A 126 22.06 -7.97 6.34
N GLU A 127 23.12 -7.16 6.38
CA GLU A 127 24.03 -7.09 7.52
C GLU A 127 23.29 -6.61 8.78
N ASN A 128 23.56 -7.29 9.91
CA ASN A 128 22.97 -6.98 11.21
C ASN A 128 21.43 -6.99 11.24
N GLN A 129 20.78 -7.71 10.32
CA GLN A 129 19.34 -7.97 10.37
C GLN A 129 19.06 -9.27 11.12
N SER A 130 17.82 -9.46 11.58
CA SER A 130 17.41 -10.73 12.19
C SER A 130 17.45 -11.85 11.15
N ALA A 131 17.70 -13.09 11.61
CA ALA A 131 17.70 -14.26 10.73
C ALA A 131 16.38 -14.41 9.96
N GLU A 132 15.25 -14.16 10.63
CA GLU A 132 13.92 -14.20 10.02
C GLU A 132 13.76 -13.17 8.88
N LEU A 133 14.31 -11.95 9.02
CA LEU A 133 14.28 -10.95 7.94
C LEU A 133 15.15 -11.38 6.76
N VAL A 134 16.35 -11.88 7.04
CA VAL A 134 17.30 -12.34 6.01
C VAL A 134 16.69 -13.49 5.21
N GLU A 135 16.13 -14.48 5.90
CA GLU A 135 15.48 -15.64 5.26
C GLU A 135 14.35 -15.19 4.32
N ARG A 136 13.47 -14.29 4.78
CA ARG A 136 12.33 -13.82 3.98
C ARG A 136 12.74 -12.99 2.77
N GLU A 137 13.78 -12.17 2.87
CA GLU A 137 14.28 -11.35 1.76
C GLU A 137 14.93 -12.22 0.67
N GLN A 138 15.51 -13.37 1.05
CA GLN A 138 16.17 -14.29 0.13
C GLN A 138 15.22 -15.31 -0.52
N LEU A 139 13.94 -15.33 -0.14
CA LEU A 139 12.97 -16.24 -0.74
C LEU A 139 12.83 -15.97 -2.23
N GLU A 140 12.88 -17.05 -3.03
CA GLU A 140 12.54 -16.96 -4.44
C GLU A 140 11.08 -16.53 -4.62
N ARG A 141 10.86 -15.62 -5.56
CA ARG A 141 9.50 -15.16 -5.89
C ARG A 141 8.80 -16.25 -6.68
N THR A 142 7.78 -16.85 -6.09
CA THR A 142 6.90 -17.79 -6.78
C THR A 142 5.58 -17.12 -7.17
N ARG A 143 4.91 -17.66 -8.20
CA ARG A 143 3.55 -17.30 -8.61
C ARG A 143 2.79 -18.60 -8.89
N LYS A 144 1.46 -18.53 -8.85
CA LYS A 144 0.61 -19.63 -9.33
C LYS A 144 0.92 -19.96 -10.78
N GLU A 145 0.65 -21.19 -11.17
CA GLU A 145 0.81 -21.61 -12.56
C GLU A 145 -0.17 -20.82 -13.46
N PRO A 146 0.21 -20.54 -14.72
CA PRO A 146 -0.61 -19.73 -15.62
C PRO A 146 -2.08 -20.17 -15.73
N GLY A 147 -2.33 -21.49 -15.80
CA GLY A 147 -3.68 -22.05 -15.93
C GLY A 147 -4.57 -21.87 -14.69
N GLU A 148 -4.00 -21.50 -13.55
CA GLU A 148 -4.77 -21.19 -12.33
C GLU A 148 -5.26 -19.73 -12.28
N VAL A 149 -4.70 -18.84 -13.11
CA VAL A 149 -4.91 -17.39 -13.00
C VAL A 149 -5.50 -16.77 -14.26
N TYR A 150 -5.33 -17.38 -15.42
CA TYR A 150 -6.00 -16.95 -16.65
C TYR A 150 -6.43 -18.14 -17.52
N SER A 151 -7.45 -17.89 -18.33
CA SER A 151 -8.02 -18.83 -19.29
C SER A 151 -8.09 -18.18 -20.66
N ILE A 152 -7.87 -18.97 -21.72
CA ILE A 152 -7.96 -18.52 -23.11
C ILE A 152 -9.07 -19.34 -23.76
N ASP A 153 -10.09 -18.66 -24.30
CA ASP A 153 -11.23 -19.27 -24.99
C ASP A 153 -11.98 -20.35 -24.19
N SER A 154 -11.94 -20.28 -22.85
CA SER A 154 -12.67 -21.19 -21.95
C SER A 154 -13.40 -20.44 -20.83
N LYS A 155 -14.37 -21.11 -20.21
CA LYS A 155 -14.96 -20.62 -18.95
C LYS A 155 -13.87 -20.62 -17.87
N ALA A 156 -14.02 -19.75 -16.88
CA ALA A 156 -13.26 -19.86 -15.64
C ALA A 156 -13.54 -21.25 -15.04
N ASN A 157 -12.48 -22.04 -14.85
CA ASN A 157 -12.55 -23.27 -14.08
C ASN A 157 -12.63 -22.96 -12.59
#